data_AF-A0A117SSA9-F1
#
_entry.id   AF-A0A117SSA9-F1
#
_cell.length_a   1.000
_cell.length_b   1.000
_cell.length_c   1.000
_cell.angle_alpha   90.00
_cell.angle_beta   90.00
_cell.angle_gamma   90.00
#
_symmetry.space_group_name_H-M   'P 1'
#
loop_
_entity.id
_entity.type
_entity.pdbx_description
1 polymer ?
#
loop_
_entity_poly.entity_id
_entity_poly.type
_entity_poly.pdbx_seq_one_letter_code
_entity_poly.pdbx_strand_id
1 'polypeptide(L)'
;MLADGSIYKGYAFGADAETVGEVVFTTANVGYPESLTDPSYKGQILVFTSPLIGNYGVSQDQWESDSIQVNGVVIFDLTKPSHYRSTMSLDEWLKSQGIPGVFRVDTRALTVGIL
;
A
#
# COMPACT_ATOMS: atom_id res chain seq x y z
N MET A 1 -1.04 14.54 3.51
CA MET A 1 -1.97 15.52 4.12
C MET A 1 -3.37 15.14 3.66
N LEU A 2 -4.35 15.16 4.57
CA LEU A 2 -5.75 14.90 4.25
C LEU A 2 -6.49 16.22 3.95
N ALA A 3 -7.70 16.13 3.39
CA ALA A 3 -8.49 17.30 3.00
C ALA A 3 -8.94 18.17 4.19
N ASP A 4 -9.03 17.59 5.39
CA ASP A 4 -9.31 18.26 6.66
C ASP A 4 -8.07 19.02 7.24
N GLY A 5 -6.92 18.94 6.58
CA GLY A 5 -5.66 19.51 7.03
C GLY A 5 -4.82 18.59 7.94
N SER A 6 -5.29 17.38 8.25
CA SER A 6 -4.55 16.42 9.07
C SER A 6 -3.26 15.96 8.38
N ILE A 7 -2.16 15.88 9.14
CA ILE A 7 -0.85 15.47 8.64
C ILE A 7 -0.37 14.23 9.39
N TYR A 8 -0.16 13.16 8.62
CA TYR A 8 0.44 11.92 9.09
C TYR A 8 1.85 11.82 8.54
N LYS A 9 2.82 11.65 9.43
CA LYS A 9 4.24 11.48 9.07
C LYS A 9 4.60 10.01 9.05
N GLY A 10 5.48 9.64 8.13
CA GLY A 10 6.01 8.29 7.98
C GLY A 10 7.34 8.32 7.23
N TYR A 11 7.82 7.14 6.87
CA TYR A 11 9.00 6.94 6.05
C TYR A 11 8.58 6.53 4.65
N ALA A 12 9.25 7.07 3.63
CA ALA A 12 8.97 6.72 2.24
C ALA A 12 9.41 5.28 1.92
N PHE A 13 8.63 4.61 1.10
CA PHE A 13 9.00 3.36 0.41
C PHE A 13 8.27 3.32 -0.95
N GLY A 14 8.64 2.40 -1.83
CA GLY A 14 8.16 2.45 -3.21
C GLY A 14 8.81 3.57 -4.00
N ALA A 15 8.11 4.09 -5.01
CA ALA A 15 8.64 5.13 -5.89
C ALA A 15 8.84 6.47 -5.16
N ASP A 16 9.89 7.19 -5.54
CA ASP A 16 10.13 8.57 -5.11
C ASP A 16 9.25 9.51 -5.97
N ALA A 17 7.98 9.61 -5.59
CA ALA A 17 6.96 10.37 -6.32
C ALA A 17 5.92 10.95 -5.36
N GLU A 18 5.30 12.05 -5.79
CA GLU A 18 4.13 12.62 -5.12
C GLU A 18 2.85 12.10 -5.80
N THR A 19 1.80 11.89 -5.00
CA THR A 19 0.51 11.41 -5.50
C THR A 19 -0.64 12.05 -4.72
N VAL A 20 -1.79 12.13 -5.38
CA VAL A 20 -3.05 12.59 -4.80
C VAL A 20 -4.12 11.57 -5.18
N GLY A 21 -5.03 11.30 -4.25
CA GLY A 21 -6.12 10.37 -4.44
C GLY A 21 -7.08 10.37 -3.27
N GLU A 22 -8.22 9.73 -3.45
CA GLU A 22 -9.15 9.44 -2.36
C GLU A 22 -8.49 8.42 -1.41
N VAL A 23 -8.49 8.71 -0.12
CA VAL A 23 -7.90 7.80 0.87
C VAL A 23 -8.97 6.81 1.32
N VAL A 24 -8.72 5.52 1.09
CA VAL A 24 -9.61 4.42 1.49
C VAL A 24 -8.83 3.43 2.33
N PHE A 25 -9.51 2.64 3.15
CA PHE A 25 -8.87 1.62 3.98
C PHE A 25 -9.43 0.23 3.69
N THR A 26 -8.59 -0.78 3.88
CA THR A 26 -8.99 -2.18 3.84
C THR A 26 -8.61 -2.90 5.12
N THR A 27 -9.52 -3.76 5.58
CA THR A 27 -9.32 -4.65 6.74
C THR A 27 -8.78 -6.03 6.35
N ALA A 28 -8.42 -6.20 5.07
CA ALA A 28 -7.79 -7.42 4.59
C ALA A 28 -6.44 -7.65 5.31
N ASN A 29 -6.34 -8.78 6.00
CA ASN A 29 -5.11 -9.17 6.71
C ASN A 29 -4.09 -9.86 5.79
N VAL A 30 -4.53 -10.29 4.60
CA VAL A 30 -3.76 -10.96 3.54
C VAL A 30 -4.27 -10.45 2.19
N GLY A 31 -3.59 -10.80 1.10
CA GLY A 31 -4.00 -10.45 -0.25
C GLY A 31 -3.69 -9.00 -0.64
N TYR A 32 -2.55 -8.45 -0.20
CA TYR A 32 -2.14 -7.11 -0.61
C TYR A 32 -1.76 -7.05 -2.11
N PRO A 33 -1.16 -8.07 -2.76
CA PRO A 33 -0.93 -8.01 -4.21
C PRO A 33 -2.25 -7.93 -5.00
N GLU A 34 -3.24 -8.74 -4.62
CA GLU A 34 -4.58 -8.75 -5.19
C GLU A 34 -5.24 -7.38 -5.00
N SER A 35 -5.23 -6.86 -3.76
CA SER A 35 -5.81 -5.54 -3.45
C SER A 35 -5.15 -4.41 -4.23
N LEU A 36 -3.83 -4.47 -4.44
CA LEU A 36 -3.10 -3.44 -5.17
C LEU A 36 -3.35 -3.50 -6.68
N THR A 37 -3.77 -4.65 -7.21
CA THR A 37 -4.03 -4.87 -8.63
C THR A 37 -5.52 -4.86 -8.99
N ASP A 38 -6.43 -4.73 -8.02
CA ASP A 38 -7.87 -4.62 -8.25
C ASP A 38 -8.24 -3.27 -8.89
N PRO A 39 -8.84 -3.25 -10.11
CA PRO A 39 -9.26 -2.04 -10.81
C PRO A 39 -10.23 -1.13 -10.02
N SER A 40 -10.90 -1.67 -9.02
CA SER A 40 -11.83 -0.93 -8.14
C SER A 40 -11.13 0.16 -7.33
N TYR A 41 -9.82 0.03 -7.07
CA TYR A 41 -9.03 1.02 -6.31
C TYR A 41 -8.36 2.09 -7.18
N LYS A 42 -8.73 2.18 -8.45
CA LYS A 42 -8.11 3.13 -9.37
C LYS A 42 -8.31 4.57 -8.90
N GLY A 43 -7.21 5.32 -8.80
CA GLY A 43 -7.23 6.71 -8.32
C GLY A 43 -7.23 6.87 -6.80
N GLN A 44 -7.19 5.76 -6.05
CA GLN A 44 -7.26 5.77 -4.59
C GLN A 44 -5.90 5.52 -3.94
N ILE A 45 -5.71 6.04 -2.74
CA ILE A 45 -4.59 5.74 -1.86
C ILE A 45 -5.08 4.71 -0.83
N LEU A 46 -4.51 3.52 -0.89
CA LEU A 46 -4.97 2.40 -0.09
C LEU A 46 -4.22 2.31 1.24
N VAL A 47 -4.97 2.32 2.33
CA VAL A 47 -4.48 2.16 3.70
C VAL A 47 -4.74 0.74 4.16
N PHE A 48 -3.68 0.00 4.53
CA PHE A 48 -3.84 -1.31 5.16
C PHE A 48 -3.91 -1.18 6.67
N THR A 49 -4.95 -1.76 7.29
CA THR A 49 -5.04 -1.82 8.75
C THR A 49 -4.20 -2.95 9.34
N SER A 50 -3.79 -3.92 8.54
CA SER A 50 -2.89 -5.00 8.98
C SER A 50 -1.52 -4.41 9.37
N PRO A 51 -0.98 -4.75 10.55
CA PRO A 51 0.24 -4.12 11.06
C PRO A 51 1.50 -4.52 10.29
N LEU A 52 1.49 -5.66 9.60
CA LEU A 52 2.64 -6.23 8.90
C LEU A 52 2.28 -6.42 7.43
N ILE A 53 2.90 -5.62 6.56
CA ILE A 53 2.72 -5.69 5.11
C ILE A 53 4.07 -5.98 4.42
N GLY A 54 4.04 -6.73 3.32
CA GLY A 54 5.23 -7.15 2.55
C GLY A 54 5.85 -8.49 2.97
N ASN A 55 5.28 -9.17 3.96
CA ASN A 55 5.87 -10.35 4.62
C ASN A 55 6.01 -11.57 3.69
N TYR A 56 5.14 -11.71 2.69
CA TYR A 56 5.24 -12.78 1.68
C TYR A 56 5.72 -12.29 0.32
N GLY A 57 6.18 -11.03 0.24
CA GLY A 57 6.64 -10.41 -0.99
C GLY A 57 5.56 -10.34 -2.07
N VAL A 58 6.00 -10.37 -3.32
CA VAL A 58 5.11 -10.33 -4.48
C VAL A 58 5.38 -11.55 -5.35
N SER A 59 4.31 -12.17 -5.81
CA SER A 59 4.33 -13.24 -6.79
C SER A 59 3.27 -12.94 -7.85
N GLN A 60 3.61 -13.20 -9.11
CA GLN A 60 2.76 -12.82 -10.26
C GLN A 60 1.46 -13.64 -10.35
N ASP A 61 1.35 -14.77 -9.65
CA ASP A 61 0.14 -15.60 -9.58
C ASP A 61 -1.00 -14.98 -8.75
N GLN A 62 -0.76 -13.83 -8.10
CA GLN A 62 -1.71 -13.17 -7.19
C GLN A 62 -2.19 -11.81 -7.71
N TRP A 63 -2.11 -11.57 -9.02
CA TRP A 63 -2.50 -10.29 -9.61
C TRP A 63 -3.92 -10.38 -10.18
N GLU A 64 -4.78 -9.45 -9.82
CA GLU A 64 -6.14 -9.29 -10.36
C GLU A 64 -6.15 -8.51 -11.70
N SER A 65 -5.03 -7.86 -12.03
CA SER A 65 -4.81 -7.20 -13.32
C SER A 65 -3.32 -7.09 -13.67
N ASP A 66 -3.01 -6.63 -14.88
CA ASP A 66 -1.63 -6.57 -15.39
C ASP A 66 -0.72 -5.54 -14.67
N SER A 67 -1.29 -4.66 -13.82
CA SER A 67 -0.55 -3.59 -13.14
C SER A 67 -1.17 -3.19 -11.81
N ILE A 68 -0.41 -2.47 -10.99
CA ILE A 68 -0.94 -1.82 -9.79
C ILE A 68 -1.97 -0.75 -10.21
N GLN A 69 -3.12 -0.72 -9.54
CA GLN A 69 -4.23 0.18 -9.84
C GLN A 69 -4.31 1.34 -8.84
N VAL A 70 -3.80 1.16 -7.62
CA VAL A 70 -3.78 2.22 -6.60
C VAL A 70 -2.80 3.35 -6.98
N ASN A 71 -3.11 4.56 -6.53
CA ASN A 71 -2.26 5.73 -6.68
C ASN A 71 -1.15 5.82 -5.61
N GLY A 72 -1.32 5.11 -4.50
CA GLY A 72 -0.34 5.09 -3.40
C GLY A 72 -0.74 4.13 -2.29
N VAL A 73 0.21 3.84 -1.40
CA VAL A 73 0.06 2.83 -0.33
C VAL A 73 0.46 3.40 1.03
N VAL A 74 -0.38 3.19 2.05
CA VAL A 74 -0.11 3.60 3.43
C VAL A 74 -0.18 2.40 4.36
N ILE A 75 0.88 2.15 5.12
CA ILE A 75 1.00 1.00 6.02
C ILE A 75 1.60 1.37 7.37
N PHE A 76 1.41 0.51 8.36
CA PHE A 76 2.06 0.68 9.66
C PHE A 76 3.53 0.21 9.63
N ASP A 77 3.80 -1.03 9.21
CA ASP A 77 5.16 -1.56 9.13
C ASP A 77 5.42 -2.30 7.82
N LEU A 78 6.61 -2.05 7.24
CA LEU A 78 7.09 -2.71 6.05
C LEU A 78 8.06 -3.82 6.45
N THR A 79 7.83 -5.02 5.93
CA THR A 79 8.66 -6.19 6.25
C THR A 79 9.43 -6.68 5.03
N LYS A 80 10.58 -7.32 5.28
CA LYS A 80 11.29 -8.06 4.22
C LYS A 80 10.53 -9.36 3.94
N PRO A 81 10.42 -9.75 2.66
CA PRO A 81 9.69 -10.96 2.31
C PRO A 81 10.40 -12.21 2.84
N SER A 82 9.61 -13.15 3.37
CA SER A 82 10.08 -14.45 3.84
C SER A 82 9.12 -15.54 3.37
N HIS A 83 9.01 -15.71 2.05
CA HIS A 83 8.14 -16.71 1.43
C HIS A 83 8.76 -17.28 0.16
N TYR A 84 8.66 -18.60 -0.04
CA TYR A 84 9.35 -19.31 -1.13
C TYR A 84 8.89 -18.93 -2.55
N ARG A 85 7.67 -18.39 -2.68
CA ARG A 85 7.14 -17.87 -3.95
C ARG A 85 7.46 -16.40 -4.21
N SER A 86 8.06 -15.71 -3.24
CA SER A 86 8.37 -14.28 -3.39
C SER A 86 9.40 -14.10 -4.51
N THR A 87 9.03 -13.35 -5.55
CA THR A 87 9.91 -12.98 -6.66
C THR A 87 10.59 -11.63 -6.46
N MET A 88 9.95 -10.75 -5.68
CA MET A 88 10.45 -9.43 -5.32
C MET A 88 9.79 -8.94 -4.01
N SER A 89 10.38 -7.94 -3.37
CA SER A 89 9.78 -7.24 -2.24
C SER A 89 8.66 -6.29 -2.69
N LEU A 90 7.79 -5.90 -1.76
CA LEU A 90 6.76 -4.89 -2.02
C LEU A 90 7.37 -3.54 -2.42
N ASP A 91 8.49 -3.16 -1.80
CA ASP A 91 9.21 -1.91 -2.12
C ASP A 91 9.71 -1.91 -3.56
N GLU A 92 10.35 -3.00 -4.00
CA GLU A 92 10.82 -3.14 -5.39
C GLU A 92 9.67 -3.10 -6.40
N TRP A 93 8.55 -3.77 -6.08
CA TRP A 93 7.39 -3.80 -6.95
C TRP A 93 6.76 -2.40 -7.14
N LEU A 94 6.52 -1.68 -6.03
CA LEU A 94 6.00 -0.32 -6.06
C LEU A 94 6.93 0.64 -6.83
N LYS A 95 8.26 0.54 -6.61
CA LYS A 95 9.25 1.28 -7.39
C LYS A 95 9.15 1.01 -8.88
N SER A 96 9.02 -0.26 -9.27
CA SER A 96 8.95 -0.67 -10.67
C SER A 96 7.72 -0.12 -11.41
N GLN A 97 6.65 0.17 -10.68
CA GLN A 97 5.37 0.66 -11.21
C GLN A 97 5.16 2.16 -10.98
N GLY A 98 6.15 2.86 -10.40
CA GLY A 98 6.05 4.29 -10.12
C GLY A 98 5.06 4.64 -9.01
N ILE A 99 4.74 3.70 -8.12
CA ILE A 99 3.75 3.89 -7.05
C ILE A 99 4.45 4.28 -5.75
N PRO A 100 4.16 5.46 -5.16
CA PRO A 100 4.73 5.86 -3.90
C PRO A 100 4.01 5.20 -2.71
N GLY A 101 4.76 5.00 -1.62
CA GLY A 101 4.23 4.48 -0.37
C GLY A 101 4.81 5.17 0.85
N VAL A 102 4.07 5.13 1.95
CA VAL A 102 4.54 5.59 3.26
C VAL A 102 4.26 4.56 4.36
N PHE A 103 5.27 4.26 5.18
CA PHE A 103 5.17 3.35 6.32
C PHE A 103 5.47 4.05 7.65
N ARG A 104 5.18 3.40 8.78
CA ARG A 104 5.17 3.98 10.15
C ARG A 104 4.14 5.09 10.35
N VAL A 105 3.03 5.02 9.61
CA VAL A 105 1.85 5.85 9.87
C VAL A 105 0.94 5.14 10.86
N ASP A 106 0.38 5.88 11.81
CA ASP A 106 -0.70 5.37 12.67
C ASP A 106 -1.97 5.17 11.82
N THR A 107 -2.07 3.99 11.20
CA THR A 107 -3.19 3.63 10.33
C THR A 107 -4.50 3.50 11.11
N ARG A 108 -4.46 3.29 12.43
CA ARG A 108 -5.68 3.26 13.27
C ARG A 108 -6.24 4.66 13.45
N ALA A 109 -5.41 5.62 13.82
CA ALA A 109 -5.82 7.02 13.94
C ALA A 109 -6.30 7.57 12.58
N LEU A 110 -5.63 7.18 11.50
CA LEU A 110 -6.03 7.55 10.15
C LEU A 110 -7.39 6.94 9.76
N THR A 111 -7.63 5.66 10.06
CA THR A 111 -8.92 5.00 9.76
C THR A 111 -10.09 5.67 10.49
N VAL A 112 -9.91 6.04 11.76
CA VAL A 112 -10.95 6.75 12.53
C VAL A 112 -11.22 8.15 11.97
N GLY A 113 -10.21 8.82 11.40
CA GLY A 113 -10.39 10.14 10.78
C GLY A 113 -11.02 10.11 9.38
N ILE A 114 -11.02 8.95 8.70
CA ILE A 114 -11.69 8.77 7.40
C ILE A 114 -13.19 8.49 7.59
N LEU A 115 -13.57 7.84 8.69
CA LEU A 115 -14.96 7.54 9.05
C LEU A 115 -15.73 8.77 9.54
#